data_AF-A0A315B663-F1
#
_entry.id   AF-A0A315B663-F1
#
_cell.length_a   1.000
_cell.length_b   1.000
_cell.length_c   1.000
_cell.angle_alpha   90.00
_cell.angle_beta   90.00
_cell.angle_gamma   90.00
#
_symmetry.space_group_name_H-M   'P 1'
#
loop_
_entity.id
_entity.type
_entity.pdbx_description
1 polymer ?
#
loop_
_entity_poly.entity_id
_entity_poly.type
_entity_poly.pdbx_seq_one_letter_code
_entity_poly.pdbx_strand_id
1 'polypeptide(L)'
;MLIVLVGVIASHISFKAADHSYLMVVDGIEIDILGKIQNQWLSHTQNCKGVTEPKESEATFQAIHKAIQAYSPPQSQSAQIAGIWTLGTWSLAEVEFETLLPAFVTLQMTDSEQQIVPRGIWSGHTKPWLAAPLIRTYLKTQVPEIPSQLIRCFDPRSKSFN
;
A
#
# COMPACT_ATOMS: atom_id res chain seq x y z
N MET A 1 50.00 14.72 -23.77
CA MET A 1 48.81 15.55 -23.53
C MET A 1 47.73 14.67 -22.94
N LEU A 2 47.28 14.97 -21.73
CA LEU A 2 46.17 14.27 -21.08
C LEU A 2 45.04 15.28 -20.93
N ILE A 3 44.00 15.18 -21.77
CA ILE A 3 42.80 15.99 -21.62
C ILE A 3 41.84 15.18 -20.75
N VAL A 4 41.60 15.68 -19.54
CA VAL A 4 40.57 15.17 -18.64
C VAL A 4 39.23 15.70 -19.15
N LEU A 5 38.43 14.83 -19.80
CA LEU A 5 37.03 15.10 -20.06
C LEU A 5 36.24 14.88 -18.76
N VAL A 6 35.99 15.96 -18.02
CA VAL A 6 34.96 15.97 -16.98
C VAL A 6 33.63 16.19 -17.70
N GLY A 7 32.88 15.10 -17.93
CA GLY A 7 31.53 15.17 -18.47
C GLY A 7 30.59 15.84 -17.46
N VAL A 8 30.08 17.02 -17.79
CA VAL A 8 29.04 17.70 -17.02
C VAL A 8 27.71 17.07 -17.39
N ILE A 9 27.24 16.12 -16.57
CA ILE A 9 25.82 15.71 -16.59
C ILE A 9 25.01 16.81 -15.91
N ALA A 10 24.45 17.71 -16.72
CA ALA A 10 23.53 18.75 -16.27
C ALA A 10 22.15 18.12 -15.99
N SER A 11 22.01 17.39 -14.89
CA SER A 11 20.70 16.89 -14.47
C SER A 11 19.79 18.06 -14.12
N HIS A 12 18.61 18.09 -14.72
CA HIS A 12 17.62 19.14 -14.46
C HIS A 12 16.79 18.71 -13.25
N ILE A 13 17.08 19.29 -12.09
CA ILE A 13 16.34 19.06 -10.85
C ILE A 13 15.31 20.19 -10.71
N SER A 14 14.03 19.83 -10.61
CA SER A 14 12.97 20.78 -10.28
C SER A 14 12.06 20.23 -9.19
N PHE A 15 11.33 21.11 -8.51
CA PHE A 15 10.32 20.73 -7.53
C PHE A 15 8.95 21.17 -8.03
N LYS A 16 7.99 20.27 -7.94
CA LYS A 16 6.61 20.49 -8.37
C LYS A 16 5.66 20.26 -7.20
N ALA A 17 4.82 21.24 -6.92
CA ALA A 17 3.68 21.04 -6.03
C ALA A 17 2.63 20.18 -6.76
N ALA A 18 2.08 19.18 -6.07
CA ALA A 18 1.06 18.28 -6.58
C ALA A 18 0.04 17.95 -5.49
N ASP A 19 -1.03 17.23 -5.84
CA ASP A 19 -2.25 17.10 -5.03
C ASP A 19 -2.03 16.61 -3.59
N HIS A 20 -1.01 15.76 -3.36
CA HIS A 20 -0.75 15.15 -2.06
C HIS A 20 0.48 15.74 -1.34
N SER A 21 1.45 16.31 -2.07
CA SER A 21 2.71 16.84 -1.52
C SER A 21 3.59 17.48 -2.61
N TYR A 22 4.90 17.60 -2.34
CA TYR A 22 5.92 17.99 -3.31
C TYR A 22 6.57 16.77 -3.96
N LEU A 23 6.70 16.82 -5.28
CA LEU A 23 7.48 15.88 -6.08
C LEU A 23 8.80 16.55 -6.48
N MET A 24 9.89 15.80 -6.37
CA MET A 24 11.16 16.16 -7.01
C MET A 24 11.18 15.54 -8.40
N VAL A 25 11.49 16.33 -9.42
CA VAL A 25 11.62 15.86 -10.79
C VAL A 25 13.10 15.88 -11.16
N VAL A 26 13.66 14.73 -11.50
CA VAL A 26 15.05 14.60 -11.96
C VAL A 26 15.01 14.01 -13.37
N ASP A 27 15.51 14.77 -14.34
CA ASP A 27 15.55 14.35 -15.75
C ASP A 27 14.17 13.86 -16.28
N GLY A 28 13.09 14.51 -15.80
CA GLY A 28 11.70 14.20 -16.17
C GLY A 28 11.02 13.11 -15.35
N ILE A 29 11.74 12.44 -14.45
CA ILE A 29 11.18 11.40 -13.57
C ILE A 29 10.68 12.05 -12.27
N GLU A 30 9.38 11.92 -11.98
CA GLU A 30 8.77 12.39 -10.73
C GLU A 30 9.08 11.42 -9.56
N ILE A 31 9.57 11.98 -8.46
CA ILE A 31 10.04 11.24 -7.27
C ILE A 31 9.39 11.82 -6.02
N ASP A 32 8.69 10.98 -5.27
CA ASP A 32 8.15 11.30 -3.95
C ASP A 32 9.22 11.17 -2.85
N ILE A 33 9.98 12.25 -2.64
CA ILE A 33 11.06 12.29 -1.65
C ILE A 33 10.50 12.25 -0.21
N LEU A 34 9.38 12.92 0.04
CA LEU A 34 8.78 12.98 1.38
C LEU A 34 8.23 11.61 1.79
N GLY A 35 7.55 10.91 0.87
CA GLY A 35 7.13 9.53 1.09
C GLY A 35 8.31 8.58 1.35
N LYS A 36 9.45 8.76 0.66
CA LYS A 36 10.65 7.93 0.86
C LYS A 36 11.19 8.08 2.29
N ILE A 37 11.36 9.32 2.73
CA ILE A 37 11.84 9.62 4.09
C ILE A 37 10.88 9.06 5.14
N GLN A 38 9.58 9.24 4.96
CA GLN A 38 8.58 8.71 5.89
C GLN A 38 8.64 7.18 5.97
N ASN A 39 8.70 6.49 4.82
CA ASN A 39 8.73 5.03 4.80
C ASN A 39 10.00 4.48 5.45
N GLN A 40 11.16 5.11 5.17
CA GLN A 40 12.44 4.71 5.73
C GLN A 40 12.52 4.96 7.25
N TRP A 41 11.97 6.07 7.74
CA TRP A 41 11.87 6.31 9.18
C TRP A 41 11.00 5.24 9.86
N LEU A 42 9.86 4.92 9.23
CA LEU A 42 8.91 3.95 9.76
C LEU A 42 9.53 2.55 9.84
N SER A 43 10.21 2.09 8.80
CA SER A 43 10.85 0.76 8.76
C SER A 43 11.89 0.57 9.87
N HIS A 44 12.53 1.64 10.34
CA HIS A 44 13.49 1.59 11.44
C HIS A 44 12.89 1.76 12.83
N THR A 45 11.73 2.44 12.96
CA THR A 45 11.17 2.81 14.27
C THR A 45 9.93 2.01 14.67
N GLN A 46 9.27 1.34 13.72
CA GLN A 46 8.03 0.62 13.98
C GLN A 46 8.24 -0.70 14.72
N ASN A 47 7.28 -1.04 15.57
CA ASN A 47 7.21 -2.34 16.21
C ASN A 47 6.07 -3.16 15.62
N CYS A 48 6.40 -4.20 14.83
CA CYS A 48 5.43 -5.05 14.16
C CYS A 48 5.20 -6.40 14.85
N LYS A 49 5.66 -6.60 16.10
CA LYS A 49 5.56 -7.88 16.81
C LYS A 49 4.13 -8.42 16.98
N GLY A 50 3.11 -7.57 16.91
CA GLY A 50 1.70 -7.96 17.01
C GLY A 50 1.00 -8.19 15.67
N VAL A 51 1.63 -7.79 14.56
CA VAL A 51 1.05 -7.93 13.22
C VAL A 51 1.46 -9.28 12.66
N THR A 52 0.47 -10.07 12.27
CA THR A 52 0.68 -11.38 11.67
C THR A 52 0.33 -11.36 10.19
N GLU A 53 1.01 -12.21 9.42
CA GLU A 53 0.75 -12.38 8.00
C GLU A 53 0.30 -13.82 7.75
N PRO A 54 -1.02 -14.07 7.69
CA PRO A 54 -1.53 -15.43 7.52
C PRO A 54 -1.12 -15.98 6.16
N LYS A 55 -0.71 -17.25 6.14
CA LYS A 55 -0.37 -17.98 4.91
C LYS A 55 -1.63 -18.51 4.22
N GLU A 56 -1.51 -18.83 2.92
CA GLU A 56 -2.59 -19.43 2.13
C GLU A 56 -3.20 -20.69 2.77
N SER A 57 -2.41 -21.49 3.48
CA SER A 57 -2.89 -22.70 4.18
C SER A 57 -3.72 -22.42 5.43
N GLU A 58 -3.77 -21.18 5.91
CA GLU A 58 -4.45 -20.81 7.14
C GLU A 58 -5.91 -20.41 6.88
N ALA A 59 -6.82 -20.80 7.79
CA ALA A 59 -8.24 -20.51 7.67
C ALA A 59 -8.54 -19.00 7.58
N THR A 60 -7.76 -18.17 8.28
CA THR A 60 -7.89 -16.71 8.24
C THR A 60 -7.64 -16.15 6.84
N PHE A 61 -6.64 -16.66 6.12
CA PHE A 61 -6.37 -16.25 4.74
C PHE A 61 -7.56 -16.58 3.85
N GLN A 62 -8.04 -17.83 3.92
CA GLN A 62 -9.15 -18.31 3.09
C GLN A 62 -10.46 -17.55 3.38
N ALA A 63 -10.73 -17.23 4.65
CA ALA A 63 -11.89 -16.44 5.03
C ALA A 63 -11.85 -15.01 4.47
N ILE A 64 -10.69 -14.35 4.54
CA ILE A 64 -10.49 -13.01 3.98
C ILE A 64 -10.63 -13.04 2.46
N HIS A 65 -9.97 -13.99 1.79
CA HIS A 65 -10.02 -14.14 0.34
C HIS A 65 -11.45 -14.34 -0.16
N LYS A 66 -12.20 -15.23 0.49
CA LYS A 66 -13.61 -15.48 0.17
C LYS A 66 -14.48 -14.24 0.40
N ALA A 67 -14.28 -13.51 1.49
CA ALA A 67 -15.02 -12.27 1.75
C ALA A 67 -14.80 -11.23 0.64
N ILE A 68 -13.56 -11.10 0.15
CA ILE A 68 -13.21 -10.21 -0.96
C ILE A 68 -13.86 -10.65 -2.27
N GLN A 69 -13.78 -11.94 -2.62
CA GLN A 69 -14.40 -12.48 -3.83
C GLN A 69 -15.93 -12.36 -3.83
N ALA A 70 -16.56 -12.36 -2.67
CA ALA A 70 -18.01 -12.28 -2.51
C ALA A 70 -18.56 -10.85 -2.49
N TYR A 71 -17.72 -9.82 -2.31
CA TYR A 71 -18.19 -8.47 -2.02
C TYR A 71 -18.87 -7.76 -3.19
N SER A 72 -18.33 -7.86 -4.41
CA SER A 72 -18.92 -7.24 -5.59
C SER A 72 -18.65 -8.06 -6.87
N PRO A 73 -19.23 -9.26 -7.00
CA PRO A 73 -19.09 -10.08 -8.19
C PRO A 73 -19.78 -9.42 -9.41
N PRO A 74 -19.35 -9.71 -10.65
CA PRO A 74 -18.43 -10.79 -11.04
C PRO A 74 -16.95 -10.42 -10.95
N GLN A 75 -16.60 -9.14 -11.06
CA GLN A 75 -15.21 -8.71 -11.25
C GLN A 75 -14.31 -9.03 -10.04
N SER A 76 -14.85 -8.98 -8.82
CA SER A 76 -14.12 -9.34 -7.60
C SER A 76 -13.81 -10.84 -7.47
N GLN A 77 -14.44 -11.74 -8.24
CA GLN A 77 -14.11 -13.18 -8.21
C GLN A 77 -12.67 -13.46 -8.65
N SER A 78 -12.12 -12.60 -9.51
CA SER A 78 -10.73 -12.68 -9.97
C SER A 78 -9.70 -12.22 -8.92
N ALA A 79 -10.14 -11.85 -7.72
CA ALA A 79 -9.25 -11.38 -6.65
C ALA A 79 -8.12 -12.37 -6.38
N GLN A 80 -6.88 -11.89 -6.50
CA GLN A 80 -5.67 -12.57 -6.10
C GLN A 80 -5.04 -11.80 -4.96
N ILE A 81 -4.82 -12.47 -3.83
CA ILE A 81 -4.22 -11.84 -2.65
C ILE A 81 -2.70 -11.74 -2.86
N ALA A 82 -2.16 -10.52 -2.82
CA ALA A 82 -0.72 -10.28 -2.84
C ALA A 82 -0.10 -10.26 -1.44
N GLY A 83 -0.90 -9.91 -0.42
CA GLY A 83 -0.47 -9.90 0.99
C GLY A 83 -1.64 -9.67 1.93
N ILE A 84 -1.53 -10.19 3.15
CA ILE A 84 -2.48 -9.94 4.24
C ILE A 84 -1.69 -9.60 5.50
N TRP A 85 -2.12 -8.56 6.20
CA TRP A 85 -1.66 -8.22 7.54
C TRP A 85 -2.84 -8.21 8.49
N THR A 86 -2.69 -8.81 9.66
CA THR A 86 -3.76 -8.91 10.66
C THR A 86 -3.26 -8.46 12.03
N LEU A 87 -4.15 -7.83 12.80
CA LEU A 87 -3.92 -7.44 14.19
C LEU A 87 -5.26 -7.43 14.95
N GLY A 88 -5.42 -8.36 15.89
CA GLY A 88 -6.68 -8.54 16.61
C GLY A 88 -7.81 -8.91 15.64
N THR A 89 -8.89 -8.12 15.65
CA THR A 89 -10.03 -8.31 14.74
C THR A 89 -9.83 -7.65 13.38
N TRP A 90 -8.74 -6.93 13.16
CA TRP A 90 -8.53 -6.15 11.94
C TRP A 90 -7.63 -6.89 10.96
N SER A 91 -7.99 -6.82 9.68
CA SER A 91 -7.18 -7.33 8.58
C SER A 91 -7.06 -6.28 7.50
N LEU A 92 -5.91 -6.24 6.84
CA LEU A 92 -5.67 -5.43 5.66
C LEU A 92 -5.14 -6.38 4.57
N ALA A 93 -5.84 -6.44 3.45
CA ALA A 93 -5.47 -7.29 2.32
C ALA A 93 -5.06 -6.43 1.13
N GLU A 94 -3.90 -6.71 0.57
CA GLU A 94 -3.48 -6.23 -0.74
C GLU A 94 -3.98 -7.22 -1.81
N VAL A 95 -4.68 -6.71 -2.80
CA VAL A 95 -5.41 -7.52 -3.78
C VAL A 95 -5.12 -7.01 -5.19
N GLU A 96 -4.84 -7.96 -6.07
CA GLU A 96 -4.79 -7.77 -7.52
C GLU A 96 -6.02 -8.38 -8.17
N PHE A 97 -6.41 -7.85 -9.32
CA PHE A 97 -7.53 -8.36 -10.09
C PHE A 97 -7.13 -8.46 -11.55
N GLU A 98 -7.81 -9.32 -12.31
CA GLU A 98 -7.56 -9.45 -13.74
C GLU A 98 -8.04 -8.22 -14.53
N THR A 99 -9.14 -7.60 -14.09
CA THR A 99 -9.83 -6.53 -14.81
C THR A 99 -10.09 -5.27 -14.00
N LEU A 100 -9.90 -5.32 -12.68
CA LEU A 100 -10.04 -4.16 -11.80
C LEU A 100 -8.67 -3.57 -11.46
N LEU A 101 -8.71 -2.35 -10.94
CA LEU A 101 -7.54 -1.71 -10.36
C LEU A 101 -7.08 -2.47 -9.11
N PRO A 102 -5.77 -2.49 -8.83
CA PRO A 102 -5.23 -3.04 -7.58
C PRO A 102 -5.84 -2.33 -6.38
N ALA A 103 -5.99 -3.05 -5.26
CA ALA A 103 -6.65 -2.51 -4.08
C ALA A 103 -5.99 -2.92 -2.77
N PHE A 104 -6.15 -2.05 -1.77
CA PHE A 104 -6.01 -2.41 -0.36
C PHE A 104 -7.40 -2.43 0.27
N VAL A 105 -7.81 -3.59 0.78
CA VAL A 105 -9.13 -3.84 1.36
C VAL A 105 -8.98 -4.01 2.86
N THR A 106 -9.63 -3.13 3.63
CA THR A 106 -9.73 -3.27 5.09
C THR A 106 -10.89 -4.19 5.44
N LEU A 107 -10.65 -5.15 6.33
CA LEU A 107 -11.66 -6.04 6.87
C LEU A 107 -11.63 -5.99 8.41
N GLN A 108 -12.80 -6.24 8.99
CA GLN A 108 -12.97 -6.43 10.42
C GLN A 108 -13.72 -7.74 10.67
N MET A 109 -13.23 -8.51 11.63
CA MET A 109 -13.92 -9.69 12.13
C MET A 109 -15.06 -9.25 13.05
N THR A 110 -16.29 -9.55 12.66
CA THR A 110 -17.52 -9.33 13.45
C THR A 110 -18.30 -10.63 13.47
N ASP A 111 -18.73 -11.09 14.64
CA ASP A 111 -19.51 -12.34 14.80
C ASP A 111 -18.85 -13.57 14.13
N SER A 112 -17.52 -13.63 14.14
CA SER A 112 -16.69 -14.68 13.50
C SER A 112 -16.70 -14.67 11.96
N GLU A 113 -17.21 -13.61 11.33
CA GLU A 113 -17.15 -13.40 9.89
C GLU A 113 -16.26 -12.21 9.53
N GLN A 114 -15.53 -12.35 8.43
CA GLN A 114 -14.73 -11.27 7.86
C GLN A 114 -15.66 -10.33 7.09
N GLN A 115 -15.84 -9.11 7.60
CA GLN A 115 -16.65 -8.08 6.95
C GLN A 115 -15.75 -7.01 6.36
N ILE A 116 -15.98 -6.68 5.09
CA ILE A 116 -15.27 -5.59 4.43
C ILE A 116 -15.76 -4.26 5.00
N VAL A 117 -14.82 -3.36 5.30
CA VAL A 117 -15.08 -1.99 5.71
C VAL A 117 -15.05 -1.12 4.45
N PRO A 118 -16.19 -0.71 3.85
CA PRO A 118 -16.21 -0.14 2.50
C PRO A 118 -15.41 1.15 2.34
N ARG A 119 -15.42 1.99 3.38
CA ARG A 119 -14.62 3.23 3.45
C ARG A 119 -13.11 2.97 3.57
N GLY A 120 -12.71 1.76 3.94
CA GLY A 120 -11.33 1.32 4.05
C GLY A 120 -10.79 0.62 2.80
N ILE A 121 -11.38 0.89 1.64
CA ILE A 121 -10.94 0.35 0.35
C ILE A 121 -10.18 1.44 -0.41
N TRP A 122 -8.86 1.30 -0.50
CA TRP A 122 -8.09 2.01 -1.51
C TRP A 122 -8.14 1.22 -2.81
N SER A 123 -8.46 1.84 -3.93
CA SER A 123 -8.37 1.22 -5.26
C SER A 123 -7.73 2.18 -6.25
N GLY A 124 -6.70 1.71 -6.95
CA GLY A 124 -5.97 2.52 -7.93
C GLY A 124 -4.46 2.51 -7.73
N HIS A 125 -3.76 2.89 -8.81
CA HIS A 125 -2.33 3.08 -8.82
C HIS A 125 -1.93 4.30 -7.98
N THR A 126 -0.74 4.25 -7.39
CA THR A 126 -0.24 5.37 -6.56
C THR A 126 0.79 6.23 -7.27
N LYS A 127 1.37 5.77 -8.39
CA LYS A 127 2.42 6.52 -9.10
C LYS A 127 1.92 7.93 -9.48
N PRO A 128 2.75 8.97 -9.31
CA PRO A 128 4.18 8.94 -8.93
C PRO A 128 4.46 8.79 -7.42
N TRP A 129 3.43 8.77 -6.58
CA TRP A 129 3.55 8.67 -5.13
C TRP A 129 3.92 7.26 -4.68
N LEU A 130 4.68 7.17 -3.58
CA LEU A 130 4.93 5.88 -2.94
C LEU A 130 3.64 5.33 -2.34
N ALA A 131 3.37 4.05 -2.64
CA ALA A 131 2.12 3.41 -2.27
C ALA A 131 1.91 3.39 -0.74
N ALA A 132 2.89 2.90 0.00
CA ALA A 132 2.79 2.74 1.45
C ALA A 132 2.41 4.04 2.18
N PRO A 133 3.17 5.16 2.10
CA PRO A 133 2.81 6.40 2.82
C PRO A 133 1.46 7.00 2.39
N LEU A 134 1.13 6.93 1.10
CA LEU A 134 -0.14 7.44 0.57
C LEU A 134 -1.34 6.64 1.14
N ILE A 135 -1.28 5.31 1.01
CA ILE A 135 -2.35 4.41 1.47
C ILE A 135 -2.48 4.46 2.99
N ARG A 136 -1.37 4.55 3.74
CA ARG A 136 -1.39 4.75 5.20
C ARG A 136 -2.16 6.01 5.61
N THR A 137 -1.92 7.12 4.90
CA THR A 137 -2.58 8.40 5.16
C THR A 137 -4.08 8.31 4.85
N TYR A 138 -4.42 7.70 3.72
CA TYR A 138 -5.81 7.43 3.34
C TYR A 138 -6.54 6.59 4.39
N LEU A 139 -6.00 5.42 4.74
CA LEU A 139 -6.64 4.49 5.69
C LEU A 139 -6.80 5.10 7.08
N LYS A 140 -5.80 5.84 7.56
CA LYS A 140 -5.90 6.55 8.85
C LYS A 140 -7.02 7.60 8.85
N THR A 141 -7.31 8.20 7.70
CA THR A 141 -8.34 9.22 7.55
C THR A 141 -9.73 8.60 7.42
N GLN A 142 -9.87 7.55 6.58
CA GLN A 142 -11.16 6.94 6.28
C GLN A 142 -11.63 5.93 7.33
N VAL A 143 -10.68 5.28 8.02
CA VAL A 143 -10.94 4.25 9.04
C VAL A 143 -10.18 4.61 10.33
N PRO A 144 -10.57 5.67 11.07
CA PRO A 144 -9.83 6.08 12.28
C PRO A 144 -9.71 5.00 13.36
N GLU A 145 -10.59 4.01 13.34
CA GLU A 145 -10.61 2.88 14.27
C GLU A 145 -9.61 1.75 13.95
N ILE A 146 -9.03 1.73 12.74
CA ILE A 146 -8.06 0.69 12.38
C ILE A 146 -6.79 0.87 13.22
N PRO A 147 -6.23 -0.22 13.80
CA PRO A 147 -5.05 -0.13 14.62
C PRO A 147 -3.88 0.53 13.88
N SER A 148 -3.36 1.63 14.42
CA SER A 148 -2.24 2.35 13.79
C SER A 148 -0.99 1.48 13.60
N GLN A 149 -0.80 0.47 14.44
CA GLN A 149 0.26 -0.53 14.30
C GLN A 149 0.09 -1.36 13.02
N LEU A 150 -1.14 -1.78 12.69
CA LEU A 150 -1.45 -2.50 11.46
C LEU A 150 -1.15 -1.64 10.22
N ILE A 151 -1.61 -0.38 10.24
CA ILE A 151 -1.35 0.58 9.14
C ILE A 151 0.15 0.78 8.94
N ARG A 152 0.92 0.91 10.02
CA ARG A 152 2.36 1.16 9.90
C ARG A 152 3.11 -0.04 9.33
N CYS A 153 2.71 -1.25 9.72
CA CYS A 153 3.46 -2.47 9.45
C CYS A 153 3.16 -3.14 8.11
N PHE A 154 2.10 -2.76 7.38
CA PHE A 154 1.93 -3.28 6.03
C PHE A 154 3.02 -2.73 5.10
N ASP A 155 3.42 -3.56 4.15
CA ASP A 155 4.44 -3.24 3.15
C ASP A 155 3.99 -3.78 1.78
N PRO A 156 3.54 -2.92 0.84
CA PRO A 156 3.02 -3.35 -0.45
C PRO A 156 4.00 -4.24 -1.23
N ARG A 157 3.51 -5.37 -1.74
CA ARG A 157 4.35 -6.40 -2.39
C ARG A 157 4.11 -6.54 -3.88
N SER A 158 2.95 -6.11 -4.37
CA SER A 158 2.59 -6.30 -5.77
C SER A 158 3.36 -5.37 -6.70
N LYS A 159 3.39 -5.73 -7.98
CA LYS A 159 3.98 -4.87 -9.02
C LYS A 159 3.21 -3.56 -9.21
N SER A 160 1.92 -3.55 -8.89
CA SER A 160 1.08 -2.37 -9.09
C SER A 160 1.37 -1.27 -8.07
N PHE A 161 1.99 -1.62 -6.94
CA PHE A 161 2.39 -0.70 -5.87
C PHE A 161 3.91 -0.49 -5.73
N ASN A 162 4.72 -1.11 -6.62
CA ASN A 162 6.19 -1.00 -6.66
C ASN A 162 6.73 -0.38 -7.96
#